data_AF-A0AAW2NUP5-F1
#
_entry.id   AF-A0AAW2NUP5-F1
#
_cell.length_a   1.000
_cell.length_b   1.000
_cell.length_c   1.000
_cell.angle_alpha   90.00
_cell.angle_beta   90.00
_cell.angle_gamma   90.00
#
_symmetry.space_group_name_H-M   'P 1'
#
loop_
_entity.id
_entity.type
_entity.pdbx_description
1 polymer ?
#
loop_
_entity_poly.entity_id
_entity_poly.type
_entity_poly.pdbx_seq_one_letter_code
_entity_poly.pdbx_strand_id
1 'polypeptide(L)'
;MRAGACPSQQTLSAEAASVLKHSLSLARRRGHAQVTPLHVAATLLSSRTSFLRRACLKSQPHQPSHPLQCRALELCFNVALNRLPATPALLHAQPSF
;
A
#
# COMPACT_ATOMS: atom_id res chain seq x y z
N MET A 1 7.45 2.14 -43.52
CA MET A 1 6.51 1.20 -42.88
C MET A 1 6.21 1.71 -41.47
N ARG A 2 5.07 2.38 -41.25
CA ARG A 2 4.61 2.76 -39.90
C ARG A 2 3.81 1.58 -39.36
N ALA A 3 4.44 0.74 -38.54
CA ALA A 3 3.72 -0.26 -37.77
C ALA A 3 2.81 0.48 -36.78
N GLY A 4 1.49 0.29 -36.92
CA GLY A 4 0.50 0.84 -36.02
C GLY A 4 0.76 0.32 -34.60
N ALA A 5 1.02 1.24 -33.67
CA ALA A 5 1.01 0.94 -32.25
C ALA A 5 -0.44 0.59 -31.89
N CYS A 6 -0.73 -0.71 -31.74
CA CYS A 6 -1.93 -1.15 -31.05
C CYS A 6 -1.79 -0.64 -29.61
N PRO A 7 -2.70 0.22 -29.09
CA PRO A 7 -2.63 0.60 -27.70
C PRO A 7 -2.95 -0.65 -26.88
N SER A 8 -1.90 -1.32 -26.39
CA SER A 8 -2.05 -2.37 -25.39
C SER A 8 -2.78 -1.73 -24.21
N GLN A 9 -4.05 -2.07 -24.02
CA GLN A 9 -4.78 -1.70 -22.82
C GLN A 9 -4.05 -2.31 -21.64
N GLN A 10 -3.21 -1.53 -20.98
CA GLN A 10 -2.53 -1.92 -19.74
C GLN A 10 -3.57 -1.89 -18.61
N THR A 11 -4.49 -2.87 -18.67
CA THR A 11 -5.50 -3.04 -17.64
C THR A 11 -4.88 -3.78 -16.46
N LEU A 12 -5.13 -3.27 -15.27
CA LEU A 12 -4.77 -3.97 -14.05
C LEU A 12 -5.61 -5.23 -13.92
N SER A 13 -5.05 -6.30 -13.33
CA SER A 13 -5.88 -7.41 -12.91
C SER A 13 -6.93 -6.94 -11.88
N ALA A 14 -8.07 -7.63 -11.80
CA ALA A 14 -9.11 -7.31 -10.83
C ALA A 14 -8.56 -7.28 -9.38
N GLU A 15 -7.66 -8.21 -9.07
CA GLU A 15 -6.97 -8.28 -7.77
C GLU A 15 -6.08 -7.05 -7.52
N ALA A 16 -5.28 -6.65 -8.51
CA ALA A 16 -4.42 -5.47 -8.37
C ALA A 16 -5.25 -4.19 -8.21
N ALA A 17 -6.34 -4.05 -8.97
CA ALA A 17 -7.27 -2.93 -8.83
C ALA A 17 -7.94 -2.91 -7.44
N SER A 18 -8.32 -4.08 -6.90
CA SER A 18 -8.89 -4.22 -5.55
C SER A 18 -7.90 -3.76 -4.47
N VAL A 19 -6.63 -4.19 -4.56
CA VAL A 19 -5.56 -3.77 -3.66
C VAL A 19 -5.37 -2.25 -3.68
N LEU A 20 -5.39 -1.62 -4.86
CA LEU A 20 -5.28 -0.16 -4.96
C LEU A 20 -6.50 0.55 -4.33
N LYS A 21 -7.72 0.05 -4.54
CA LYS A 21 -8.93 0.60 -3.88
C LYS A 21 -8.84 0.52 -2.35
N HIS A 22 -8.35 -0.60 -1.82
CA HIS A 22 -8.13 -0.76 -0.38
C HIS A 22 -7.01 0.16 0.14
N SER A 23 -5.95 0.35 -0.65
CA SER A 23 -4.84 1.26 -0.32
C SER A 23 -5.29 2.72 -0.28
N LEU A 24 -6.17 3.12 -1.20
CA LEU A 24 -6.81 4.45 -1.20
C LEU A 24 -7.68 4.66 0.04
N SER A 25 -8.48 3.64 0.39
CA SER A 25 -9.27 3.66 1.62
C SER A 25 -8.40 3.77 2.86
N LEU A 26 -7.24 3.10 2.89
CA LEU A 26 -6.27 3.18 3.98
C LEU A 26 -5.67 4.59 4.10
N ALA A 27 -5.22 5.18 2.99
CA ALA A 27 -4.66 6.54 2.97
C ALA A 27 -5.68 7.57 3.49
N ARG A 28 -6.93 7.48 3.03
CA ARG A 28 -8.02 8.37 3.49
C ARG A 28 -8.28 8.25 4.98
N ARG A 29 -8.35 7.03 5.52
CA ARG A 29 -8.54 6.81 6.97
C ARG A 29 -7.39 7.37 7.82
N ARG A 30 -6.20 7.49 7.25
CA ARG A 30 -5.01 8.05 7.92
C ARG A 30 -4.85 9.56 7.71
N GLY A 31 -5.71 10.21 6.91
CA GLY A 31 -5.57 11.63 6.59
C GLY A 31 -4.38 11.93 5.68
N HIS A 32 -3.94 10.96 4.88
CA HIS A 32 -2.86 11.16 3.91
C HIS A 32 -3.42 11.64 2.57
N ALA A 33 -2.85 12.71 2.01
CA ALA A 33 -3.32 13.31 0.76
C ALA A 33 -3.19 12.41 -0.47
N GLN A 34 -2.24 11.46 -0.45
CA GLN A 34 -1.92 10.60 -1.59
C GLN A 34 -1.67 9.16 -1.16
N VAL A 35 -2.02 8.24 -2.05
CA VAL A 35 -1.59 6.85 -1.94
C VAL A 35 -0.12 6.78 -2.30
N THR A 36 0.65 6.12 -1.44
CA THR A 36 2.08 5.88 -1.63
C THR A 36 2.33 4.38 -1.78
N PRO A 37 3.49 3.96 -2.33
CA PRO A 37 3.86 2.54 -2.38
C PRO A 37 3.79 1.84 -1.02
N LEU A 38 3.99 2.57 0.08
CA LEU A 38 3.87 2.06 1.44
C LEU A 38 2.43 1.63 1.80
N HIS A 39 1.40 2.35 1.33
CA HIS A 39 0.00 1.95 1.53
C HIS A 39 -0.32 0.65 0.80
N VAL A 40 0.23 0.50 -0.41
CA VAL A 40 0.07 -0.71 -1.23
C VAL A 40 0.77 -1.89 -0.58
N ALA A 41 2.01 -1.71 -0.11
CA ALA A 41 2.76 -2.74 0.61
C ALA A 41 2.05 -3.18 1.90
N ALA A 42 1.53 -2.23 2.69
CA ALA A 42 0.75 -2.52 3.89
C ALA A 42 -0.53 -3.29 3.56
N THR A 43 -1.29 -2.84 2.56
CA THR A 43 -2.54 -3.50 2.13
C THR A 43 -2.29 -4.91 1.62
N LEU A 44 -1.23 -5.11 0.84
CA LEU A 44 -0.81 -6.43 0.41
C LEU A 44 -0.44 -7.29 1.61
N LEU A 45 0.25 -6.78 2.63
CA LEU A 45 0.68 -7.60 3.76
C LEU A 45 -0.46 -7.90 4.78
N SER A 46 -1.51 -7.06 4.84
CA SER A 46 -2.62 -7.24 5.81
C SER A 46 -3.47 -8.50 5.58
N SER A 47 -3.48 -9.08 4.37
CA SER A 47 -4.16 -10.35 4.13
C SER A 47 -3.25 -11.54 4.43
N ARG A 48 -3.74 -12.49 5.24
CA ARG A 48 -2.98 -13.72 5.60
C ARG A 48 -2.63 -14.58 4.40
N THR A 49 -3.41 -14.48 3.31
CA THR A 49 -3.25 -15.24 2.05
C THR A 49 -2.55 -14.44 0.96
N SER A 50 -1.99 -13.26 1.29
CA SER A 50 -1.47 -12.37 0.27
C SER A 50 -0.24 -12.91 -0.46
N PHE A 51 -0.11 -12.48 -1.73
CA PHE A 51 1.04 -12.78 -2.56
C PHE A 51 2.35 -12.25 -1.95
N LEU A 52 2.33 -11.08 -1.33
CA LEU A 52 3.52 -10.47 -0.71
C LEU A 52 4.03 -11.34 0.44
N ARG A 53 3.15 -11.83 1.31
CA ARG A 53 3.54 -12.70 2.43
C ARG A 53 4.16 -14.01 1.93
N ARG A 54 3.54 -14.64 0.94
CA ARG A 54 4.07 -15.87 0.29
C ARG A 54 5.41 -15.61 -0.40
N ALA A 55 5.55 -14.47 -1.06
CA ALA A 55 6.80 -14.07 -1.71
C ALA A 55 7.92 -13.88 -0.68
N CYS A 56 7.63 -13.19 0.45
CA CYS A 56 8.58 -13.03 1.55
C CYS A 56 9.05 -14.38 2.12
N LEU A 57 8.13 -15.33 2.32
CA LEU A 57 8.50 -16.67 2.79
C LEU A 57 9.40 -17.42 1.79
N LYS A 58 9.15 -17.27 0.49
CA LYS A 58 9.94 -17.91 -0.58
C LYS A 58 11.28 -17.24 -0.83
N SER A 59 11.40 -15.92 -0.64
CA SER A 59 12.64 -15.18 -0.90
C SER A 59 13.77 -15.49 0.08
N GLN A 60 13.47 -16.17 1.18
CA GLN A 60 14.44 -16.56 2.20
C GLN A 60 14.57 -18.10 2.30
N PRO A 61 15.13 -18.78 1.28
CA PRO A 61 15.25 -20.24 1.28
C PRO A 61 16.23 -20.77 2.35
N HIS A 62 17.20 -19.94 2.77
CA HIS A 62 18.26 -20.33 3.73
C HIS A 62 18.06 -19.75 5.14
N GLN A 63 16.95 -19.05 5.38
CA GLN A 63 16.60 -18.53 6.71
C GLN A 63 15.18 -19.03 7.01
N PRO A 64 14.93 -19.65 8.16
CA PRO A 64 13.57 -20.06 8.52
C PRO A 64 12.69 -18.81 8.52
N SER A 65 11.85 -18.69 7.51
CA SER A 65 10.98 -17.55 7.30
C SER A 65 9.88 -17.59 8.37
N HIS A 66 10.16 -16.95 9.50
CA HIS A 66 9.36 -17.07 10.69
C HIS A 66 8.07 -16.25 10.55
N PRO A 67 6.89 -16.76 10.99
CA PRO A 67 5.64 -15.99 10.97
C PRO A 67 5.75 -14.59 11.60
N LEU A 68 6.67 -14.41 12.55
CA LEU A 68 6.95 -13.13 13.19
C LEU A 68 7.63 -12.11 12.27
N GLN A 69 8.37 -12.51 11.23
CA GLN A 69 8.99 -11.54 10.30
C GLN A 69 7.93 -10.79 9.50
N CYS A 70 6.90 -11.50 9.03
CA CYS A 70 5.75 -10.88 8.35
C CYS A 70 5.02 -9.92 9.30
N ARG A 71 4.90 -10.30 10.58
CA ARG A 71 4.30 -9.45 11.60
C ARG A 71 5.16 -8.22 11.91
N ALA A 72 6.48 -8.37 11.94
CA ALA A 72 7.41 -7.28 12.11
C ALA A 72 7.33 -6.29 10.95
N LEU A 73 7.29 -6.78 9.70
CA LEU A 73 7.08 -5.94 8.52
C LEU A 73 5.75 -5.17 8.59
N GLU A 74 4.67 -5.82 9.01
CA GLU A 74 3.37 -5.15 9.21
C GLU A 74 3.46 -4.03 10.26
N LEU A 75 4.17 -4.26 11.36
CA LEU A 75 4.44 -3.23 12.37
C LEU A 75 5.29 -2.08 11.81
N CYS A 76 6.37 -2.38 11.09
CA CYS A 76 7.25 -1.40 10.45
C CYS A 76 6.47 -0.51 9.48
N PHE A 77 5.60 -1.10 8.65
CA PHE A 77 4.76 -0.33 7.73
C PHE A 77 3.78 0.57 8.47
N ASN A 78 3.16 0.10 9.55
CA ASN A 78 2.25 0.93 10.35
C ASN A 78 2.99 2.12 11.00
N VAL A 79 4.18 1.89 11.56
CA VAL A 79 5.02 2.97 12.11
C VAL A 79 5.42 3.97 11.04
N ALA A 80 5.87 3.49 9.88
CA ALA A 80 6.24 4.36 8.76
C ALA A 80 5.05 5.17 8.23
N LEU A 81 3.85 4.55 8.17
CA LEU A 81 2.63 5.24 7.78
C LEU A 81 2.25 6.33 8.78
N ASN A 82 2.42 6.11 10.08
CA ASN A 82 2.17 7.14 11.10
C ASN A 82 3.16 8.33 11.05
N ARG A 83 4.28 8.18 10.34
CA ARG A 83 5.30 9.24 10.16
C ARG A 83 5.11 10.03 8.88
N LEU A 84 4.19 9.64 8.00
CA LEU A 84 3.93 10.39 6.78
C LEU A 84 3.29 11.75 7.11
N PRO A 85 3.54 12.79 6.28
CA PRO A 85 2.82 14.04 6.41
C PRO A 85 1.31 13.81 6.26
N ALA A 86 0.56 14.00 7.35
CA ALA A 86 -0.88 14.04 7.30
C ALA A 86 -1.31 15.44 6.87
N THR A 87 -2.32 15.51 6.00
CA THR A 87 -2.95 16.79 5.71
C THR A 87 -3.58 17.27 7.01
N PRO A 88 -3.20 18.44 7.56
CA PRO A 88 -3.88 18.95 8.73
C PRO A 88 -5.37 19.03 8.39
N ALA A 89 -6.20 18.42 9.22
CA ALA A 89 -7.64 18.61 9.11
C ALA A 89 -7.86 20.13 9.16
N LEU A 90 -8.48 20.69 8.13
CA LEU A 90 -8.72 22.12 7.96
C LEU A 90 -9.83 22.60 8.93
N LEU A 91 -9.75 22.18 10.19
CA LEU A 91 -10.65 22.52 11.28
C LEU A 91 -9.92 23.47 12.22
N HIS A 92 -9.80 24.74 11.81
CA HIS A 92 -10.10 25.94 12.61
C HIS A 92 -9.57 27.19 11.90
N ALA A 93 -10.16 27.56 10.76
CA ALA A 93 -10.18 28.97 10.38
C ALA A 93 -11.25 29.65 11.25
N GLN A 94 -10.86 30.15 12.42
CA GLN A 94 -11.65 31.19 13.09
C GLN A 94 -11.32 32.51 12.41
N PRO A 95 -12.30 33.22 11.82
CA PRO A 95 -12.10 34.60 11.47
C PRO A 95 -12.10 35.41 12.78
N SER A 96 -10.94 35.93 13.17
CA SER A 96 -10.88 37.00 14.15
C SER A 96 -11.44 38.26 13.47
N PHE A 97 -12.56 38.77 13.98
CA PHE A 97 -13.02 40.15 13.71
C PHE A 97 -12.16 41.15 14.47
#